data_AF-A0A840QGN4-F1
#
_entry.id   AF-A0A840QGN4-F1
#
_cell.length_a   1.000
_cell.length_b   1.000
_cell.length_c   1.000
_cell.angle_alpha   90.00
_cell.angle_beta   90.00
_cell.angle_gamma   90.00
#
_symmetry.space_group_name_H-M   'P 1'
#
loop_
_entity.id
_entity.type
_entity.pdbx_description
1 polymer ?
#
loop_
_entity_poly.entity_id
_entity_poly.type
_entity_poly.pdbx_seq_one_letter_code
_entity_poly.pdbx_strand_id
1 'polypeptide(L)'
;MRAADKLATIGVPRWLEANLSIGSRQFHLADGRWYEIGERFLPEITRTVTRVIRPTASVELPPWEPGQDEGDYNLRVPRECPDQGYVCLDKRNVPNPLKSPDSLEICDLLAEDGTLILVKRANRSDALSHLFSQAQVAVRMLMNNPDVRERFANKVAEVAGRRIISADFKPTRLVFAILLKHGMELTTNSLFAFSQVTLAETVKELESWGVQVEVVGIKVRSLAELESTAL
;
A
#
# COMPACT_ATOMS: atom_id res chain seq x y z
N MET A 1 39.00 -18.52 11.76
CA MET A 1 37.94 -17.66 12.34
C MET A 1 37.27 -16.95 11.17
N ARG A 2 36.02 -17.30 10.82
CA ARG A 2 35.32 -16.73 9.65
C ARG A 2 34.86 -15.30 9.98
N ALA A 3 35.08 -14.36 9.06
CA ALA A 3 34.52 -13.02 9.14
C ALA A 3 33.00 -13.13 9.21
N ALA A 4 32.39 -12.54 10.23
CA ALA A 4 30.94 -12.50 10.36
C ALA A 4 30.37 -11.64 9.21
N ASP A 5 29.45 -12.21 8.44
CA ASP A 5 28.75 -11.53 7.37
C ASP A 5 27.97 -10.33 7.94
N LYS A 6 28.46 -9.12 7.66
CA LYS A 6 27.75 -7.88 7.97
C LYS A 6 26.61 -7.72 6.96
N LEU A 7 25.39 -8.06 7.36
CA LEU A 7 24.20 -7.99 6.49
C LEU A 7 23.73 -6.54 6.21
N ALA A 8 23.86 -5.62 7.17
CA ALA A 8 23.64 -4.18 6.99
C ALA A 8 24.18 -3.39 8.20
N THR A 9 24.51 -2.11 8.01
CA THR A 9 24.76 -1.16 9.11
C THR A 9 23.69 -0.07 9.05
N ILE A 10 22.86 0.03 10.08
CA ILE A 10 21.82 1.06 10.21
C ILE A 10 22.08 1.86 11.48
N GLY A 11 21.92 3.18 11.41
CA GLY A 11 22.03 4.05 12.58
C GLY A 11 20.93 3.72 13.60
N VAL A 12 21.30 3.68 14.89
CA VAL A 12 20.41 3.45 16.03
C VAL A 12 19.10 4.26 15.98
N PRO A 13 19.08 5.54 15.53
CA PRO A 13 17.85 6.33 15.46
C PRO A 13 16.76 5.74 14.55
N ARG A 14 17.12 4.89 13.56
CA ARG A 14 16.13 4.21 12.70
C ARG A 14 15.43 3.03 13.38
N TRP A 15 15.90 2.61 14.55
CA TRP A 15 15.28 1.56 15.38
C TRP A 15 14.46 2.12 16.54
N LEU A 16 14.53 3.42 16.78
CA LEU A 16 13.84 4.07 17.88
C LEU A 16 12.56 4.72 17.37
N GLU A 17 11.45 4.30 17.96
CA GLU A 17 10.20 5.07 17.93
C GLU A 17 10.04 5.75 19.29
N ALA A 18 9.82 7.06 19.29
CA ALA A 18 9.59 7.81 20.53
C ALA A 18 8.50 8.85 20.33
N ASN A 19 7.67 9.01 21.36
CA ASN A 19 6.72 10.11 21.47
C ASN A 19 7.18 11.00 22.62
N LEU A 20 7.36 12.28 22.35
CA LEU A 20 7.79 13.26 23.34
C LEU A 20 6.85 14.46 23.32
N SER A 21 6.42 14.91 24.48
CA SER A 21 5.66 16.16 24.63
C SER A 21 6.56 17.23 25.24
N ILE A 22 6.70 18.38 24.58
CA ILE A 22 7.40 19.56 25.12
C ILE A 22 6.41 20.72 25.14
N GLY A 23 5.87 21.03 26.32
CA GLY A 23 4.75 21.98 26.46
C GLY A 23 3.52 21.47 25.71
N SER A 24 2.94 22.30 24.84
CA SER A 24 1.82 21.95 23.95
C SER A 24 2.24 21.23 22.66
N ARG A 25 3.54 21.09 22.40
CA ARG A 25 4.06 20.54 21.13
C ARG A 25 4.32 19.04 21.30
N GLN A 26 3.82 18.25 20.36
CA GLN A 26 4.07 16.81 20.30
C GLN A 26 5.18 16.53 19.28
N PHE A 27 6.09 15.63 19.61
CA PHE A 27 7.18 15.23 18.74
C PHE A 27 7.18 13.72 18.60
N HIS A 28 7.32 13.24 17.37
CA HIS A 28 7.44 11.83 17.06
C HIS A 28 8.78 11.56 16.40
N LEU A 29 9.59 10.67 16.97
CA LEU A 29 10.80 10.14 16.35
C LEU A 29 10.42 8.86 15.60
N ALA A 30 10.66 8.84 14.28
CA ALA A 30 10.54 7.65 13.45
C ALA A 30 11.53 7.69 12.29
N ASP A 31 12.07 6.52 11.92
CA ASP A 31 13.11 6.36 10.88
C ASP A 31 14.28 7.37 11.01
N GLY A 32 14.66 7.69 12.25
CA GLY A 32 15.72 8.64 12.56
C GLY A 32 15.39 10.11 12.28
N ARG A 33 14.12 10.46 12.08
CA ARG A 33 13.64 11.83 11.89
C ARG A 33 12.65 12.22 12.97
N TRP A 34 12.79 13.46 13.46
CA TRP A 34 11.82 14.07 14.36
C TRP A 34 10.74 14.80 13.55
N TYR A 35 9.49 14.47 13.84
CA TYR A 35 8.30 15.12 13.31
C TYR A 35 7.68 15.94 14.44
N GLU A 36 7.57 17.24 14.23
CA GLU A 36 6.76 18.07 15.11
C GLU A 36 5.30 17.97 14.68
N ILE A 37 4.46 17.58 15.61
CA ILE A 37 3.04 17.39 15.43
C ILE A 37 2.34 18.49 16.24
N GLY A 38 1.78 19.47 15.54
CA GLY A 38 1.04 20.55 16.17
C GLY A 38 -0.21 20.05 16.92
N GLU A 39 -0.68 20.80 17.91
CA GLU A 39 -1.85 20.47 18.74
C GLU A 39 -3.12 20.15 17.93
N ARG A 40 -3.27 20.77 16.75
CA ARG A 40 -4.38 20.53 15.81
C ARG A 40 -4.13 19.41 14.81
N PHE A 41 -2.88 18.95 14.70
CA PHE A 41 -2.45 18.03 13.65
C PHE A 41 -2.72 16.57 14.01
N LEU A 42 -2.57 16.16 15.29
CA LEU A 42 -2.95 14.80 15.72
C LEU A 42 -4.42 14.47 15.47
N PRO A 43 -5.40 15.31 15.88
CA PRO A 43 -6.79 15.02 15.62
C PRO A 43 -7.12 14.93 14.13
N GLU A 44 -6.44 15.71 13.28
CA GLU A 44 -6.61 15.68 11.83
C GLU A 44 -6.05 14.38 11.21
N ILE A 45 -4.86 13.95 11.64
CA ILE A 45 -4.27 12.65 11.25
C ILE A 45 -5.22 11.53 11.66
N THR A 46 -5.60 11.47 12.94
CA THR A 46 -6.50 10.42 13.44
C THR A 46 -7.82 10.41 12.66
N ARG A 47 -8.46 11.58 12.46
CA ARG A 47 -9.70 11.68 11.68
C ARG A 47 -9.52 11.18 10.24
N THR A 48 -8.41 11.55 9.60
CA THR A 48 -8.12 11.14 8.22
C THR A 48 -7.93 9.64 8.13
N VAL A 49 -7.08 9.07 8.98
CA VAL A 49 -6.79 7.64 9.03
C VAL A 49 -8.03 6.83 9.37
N THR A 50 -8.80 7.23 10.39
CA THR A 50 -10.07 6.55 10.73
C THR A 50 -11.08 6.58 9.59
N ARG A 51 -11.15 7.69 8.83
CA ARG A 51 -12.07 7.83 7.70
C ARG A 51 -11.74 6.89 6.54
N VAL A 52 -10.46 6.74 6.22
CA VAL A 52 -10.03 5.93 5.07
C VAL A 52 -9.91 4.45 5.39
N ILE A 53 -9.73 4.07 6.66
CA ILE A 53 -9.81 2.67 7.07
C ILE A 53 -11.27 2.21 7.00
N ARG A 54 -11.57 1.27 6.10
CA ARG A 54 -12.92 0.77 5.87
C ARG A 54 -13.10 -0.60 6.55
N PRO A 55 -14.11 -0.76 7.42
CA PRO A 55 -14.45 -2.08 7.99
C PRO A 55 -14.85 -3.11 6.93
N THR A 56 -15.43 -2.64 5.83
CA THR A 56 -15.81 -3.43 4.67
C THR A 56 -15.14 -2.86 3.44
N ALA A 57 -14.37 -3.70 2.74
CA ALA A 57 -13.67 -3.31 1.54
C ALA A 57 -14.65 -2.99 0.40
N SER A 58 -14.37 -1.94 -0.38
CA SER A 58 -15.07 -1.67 -1.64
C SER A 58 -14.73 -2.67 -2.74
N VAL A 59 -13.63 -3.39 -2.56
CA VAL A 59 -13.09 -4.42 -3.44
C VAL A 59 -13.12 -5.76 -2.73
N GLU A 60 -13.54 -6.82 -3.42
CA GLU A 60 -13.52 -8.16 -2.84
C GLU A 60 -12.11 -8.74 -2.92
N LEU A 61 -11.56 -9.18 -1.79
CA LEU A 61 -10.21 -9.76 -1.72
C LEU A 61 -10.28 -11.06 -0.91
N PRO A 62 -9.67 -12.15 -1.40
CA PRO A 62 -9.66 -13.41 -0.67
C PRO A 62 -8.80 -13.27 0.60
N PRO A 63 -9.05 -14.11 1.62
CA PRO A 63 -8.18 -14.16 2.77
C PRO A 63 -6.76 -14.58 2.38
N TRP A 64 -5.78 -14.18 3.18
CA TRP A 64 -4.37 -14.53 3.01
C TRP A 64 -4.09 -15.94 3.51
N GLU A 65 -3.42 -16.78 2.72
CA GLU A 65 -3.11 -18.15 3.14
C GLU A 65 -1.93 -18.21 4.12
N PRO A 66 -1.98 -19.03 5.18
CA PRO A 66 -0.84 -19.25 6.05
C PRO A 66 0.42 -19.67 5.27
N GLY A 67 1.53 -18.97 5.48
CA GLY A 67 2.80 -19.25 4.78
C GLY A 67 2.94 -18.65 3.38
N GLN A 68 1.88 -18.06 2.82
CA GLN A 68 1.90 -17.43 1.51
C GLN A 68 2.68 -16.10 1.54
N ASP A 69 3.48 -15.86 0.50
CA ASP A 69 4.15 -14.59 0.28
C ASP A 69 3.27 -13.57 -0.48
N GLU A 70 3.73 -12.33 -0.59
CA GLU A 70 2.96 -11.24 -1.23
C GLU A 70 2.72 -11.51 -2.73
N GLY A 71 3.70 -12.08 -3.43
CA GLY A 71 3.58 -12.36 -4.87
C GLY A 71 2.61 -13.50 -5.16
N ASP A 72 2.68 -14.58 -4.38
CA ASP A 72 1.75 -15.69 -4.46
C ASP A 72 0.31 -15.25 -4.14
N TYR A 73 0.14 -14.33 -3.19
CA TYR A 73 -1.16 -13.71 -2.90
C TYR A 73 -1.70 -12.97 -4.13
N ASN A 74 -0.91 -12.04 -4.67
CA ASN A 74 -1.30 -11.24 -5.83
C ASN A 74 -1.64 -12.09 -7.06
N LEU A 75 -0.91 -13.19 -7.30
CA LEU A 75 -1.20 -14.10 -8.41
C LEU A 75 -2.48 -14.93 -8.22
N ARG A 76 -2.86 -15.20 -6.97
CA ARG A 76 -4.06 -15.99 -6.63
C ARG A 76 -5.34 -15.16 -6.70
N VAL A 77 -5.28 -13.88 -6.35
CA VAL A 77 -6.46 -13.01 -6.24
C VAL A 77 -7.36 -13.02 -7.49
N PRO A 78 -6.86 -12.87 -8.74
CA PRO A 78 -7.71 -12.93 -9.92
C PRO A 78 -8.41 -14.29 -10.15
N ARG A 79 -7.84 -15.38 -9.61
CA ARG A 79 -8.41 -16.74 -9.76
C ARG A 79 -9.54 -17.00 -8.77
N GLU A 80 -9.45 -16.43 -7.58
CA GLU A 80 -10.48 -16.58 -6.53
C GLU A 80 -11.59 -15.53 -6.61
N CYS A 81 -11.33 -14.39 -7.25
CA CYS A 81 -12.31 -13.33 -7.48
C CYS A 81 -12.48 -13.06 -8.99
N PRO A 82 -12.91 -14.04 -9.81
CA PRO A 82 -13.01 -13.88 -11.27
C PRO A 82 -14.02 -12.79 -11.67
N ASP A 83 -15.07 -12.60 -10.89
CA ASP A 83 -16.13 -11.61 -11.16
C ASP A 83 -15.68 -10.16 -10.93
N GLN A 84 -14.53 -9.94 -10.28
CA GLN A 84 -13.97 -8.61 -10.04
C GLN A 84 -13.08 -8.12 -11.21
N GLY A 85 -12.77 -8.99 -12.17
CA GLY A 85 -11.97 -8.66 -13.35
C GLY A 85 -10.54 -8.19 -13.03
N TYR A 86 -9.97 -8.64 -11.90
CA TYR A 86 -8.64 -8.22 -11.47
C TYR A 86 -7.55 -8.61 -12.48
N VAL A 87 -6.64 -7.68 -12.74
CA VAL A 87 -5.39 -7.95 -13.45
C VAL A 87 -4.24 -7.87 -12.46
N CYS A 88 -3.45 -8.94 -12.34
CA CYS A 88 -2.25 -8.98 -11.51
C CYS A 88 -1.08 -8.30 -12.21
N LEU A 89 -0.60 -7.21 -11.63
CA LEU A 89 0.47 -6.35 -12.13
C LEU A 89 1.67 -6.32 -11.16
N ASP A 90 1.72 -7.20 -10.15
CA ASP A 90 2.90 -7.43 -9.30
C ASP A 90 4.16 -7.54 -10.17
N LYS A 91 5.15 -6.68 -9.91
CA LYS A 91 6.43 -6.60 -10.65
C LYS A 91 6.28 -6.32 -12.15
N ARG A 92 5.13 -5.83 -12.61
CA ARG A 92 4.88 -5.40 -14.01
C ARG A 92 5.14 -3.92 -14.16
N ASN A 93 6.38 -3.54 -13.90
CA ASN A 93 6.79 -2.15 -13.78
C ASN A 93 6.86 -1.44 -15.13
N VAL A 94 6.67 -0.13 -15.10
CA VAL A 94 6.93 0.78 -16.22
C VAL A 94 8.25 1.53 -15.99
N PRO A 95 8.97 1.95 -17.03
CA PRO A 95 10.17 2.78 -16.85
C PRO A 95 9.87 4.07 -16.07
N ASN A 96 10.72 4.41 -15.09
CA ASN A 96 10.59 5.65 -14.33
C ASN A 96 11.27 6.81 -15.08
N PRO A 97 10.51 7.82 -15.56
CA PRO A 97 11.09 8.93 -16.32
C PRO A 97 11.95 9.87 -15.46
N LEU A 98 11.75 9.90 -14.13
CA LEU A 98 12.50 10.76 -13.23
C LEU A 98 13.85 10.19 -12.80
N LYS A 99 14.02 8.86 -12.90
CA LYS A 99 15.20 8.18 -12.39
C LYS A 99 15.47 6.91 -13.18
N SER A 100 16.18 7.04 -14.30
CA SER A 100 16.67 5.89 -15.06
C SER A 100 17.93 5.32 -14.38
N PRO A 101 18.12 3.99 -14.27
CA PRO A 101 17.34 2.89 -14.85
C PRO A 101 16.19 2.36 -13.98
N ASP A 102 15.72 3.11 -12.97
CA ASP A 102 14.70 2.62 -12.06
C ASP A 102 13.39 2.32 -12.81
N SER A 103 12.66 1.35 -12.28
CA SER A 103 11.33 1.00 -12.74
C SER A 103 10.30 1.42 -11.69
N LEU A 104 9.11 1.75 -12.15
CA LEU A 104 7.99 2.23 -11.36
C LEU A 104 6.91 1.14 -11.35
N GLU A 105 6.62 0.61 -10.17
CA GLU A 105 5.47 -0.25 -9.94
C GLU A 105 4.25 0.66 -9.72
N ILE A 106 3.18 0.45 -10.50
CA ILE A 106 1.97 1.29 -10.44
C ILE A 106 0.98 0.78 -9.40
N CYS A 107 0.72 -0.53 -9.41
CA CYS A 107 -0.14 -1.24 -8.48
C CYS A 107 0.12 -2.75 -8.57
N ASP A 108 -0.28 -3.49 -7.54
CA ASP A 108 -0.23 -4.95 -7.53
C ASP A 108 -1.40 -5.57 -8.31
N LEU A 109 -2.59 -4.98 -8.14
CA LEU A 109 -3.82 -5.43 -8.77
C LEU A 109 -4.59 -4.24 -9.35
N LEU A 110 -5.23 -4.46 -10.50
CA LEU A 110 -6.12 -3.49 -11.14
C LEU A 110 -7.54 -4.08 -11.23
N ALA A 111 -8.50 -3.52 -10.48
CA ALA A 111 -9.91 -3.91 -10.53
C ALA A 111 -10.57 -3.50 -11.84
N GLU A 112 -11.66 -4.15 -12.26
CA GLU A 112 -12.34 -3.89 -13.54
C GLU A 112 -12.68 -2.40 -13.75
N ASP A 113 -13.15 -1.72 -12.71
CA ASP A 113 -13.52 -0.30 -12.71
C ASP A 113 -12.34 0.68 -12.77
N GLY A 114 -11.10 0.16 -12.80
CA GLY A 114 -9.88 0.96 -12.82
C GLY A 114 -9.32 1.29 -11.44
N THR A 115 -9.88 0.75 -10.36
CA THR A 115 -9.31 0.90 -9.02
C THR A 115 -7.92 0.29 -8.94
N LEU A 116 -6.95 1.10 -8.50
CA LEU A 116 -5.59 0.63 -8.20
C LEU A 116 -5.57 0.01 -6.81
N ILE A 117 -5.04 -1.19 -6.68
CA ILE A 117 -4.92 -1.88 -5.40
C ILE A 117 -3.45 -2.19 -5.14
N LEU A 118 -2.94 -1.71 -4.00
CA LEU A 118 -1.59 -2.00 -3.51
C LEU A 118 -1.70 -2.89 -2.27
N VAL A 119 -1.07 -4.06 -2.34
CA VAL A 119 -1.14 -5.12 -1.34
C VAL A 119 0.13 -5.11 -0.50
N LYS A 120 -0.02 -5.17 0.84
CA LYS A 120 1.15 -5.24 1.72
C LYS A 120 0.92 -6.09 2.95
N ARG A 121 1.85 -7.00 3.21
CA ARG A 121 2.04 -7.64 4.51
C ARG A 121 3.00 -6.81 5.35
N ALA A 122 2.48 -6.19 6.40
CA ALA A 122 3.23 -5.24 7.21
C ALA A 122 3.48 -5.75 8.63
N ASN A 123 4.77 -5.83 8.98
CA ASN A 123 5.22 -6.15 10.34
C ASN A 123 5.83 -4.96 11.09
N ARG A 124 6.03 -3.84 10.38
CA ARG A 124 6.75 -2.64 10.85
C ARG A 124 6.28 -1.39 10.07
N SER A 125 6.56 -0.22 10.62
CA SER A 125 6.17 1.09 10.08
C SER A 125 6.88 1.46 8.76
N ASP A 126 8.11 0.97 8.56
CA ASP A 126 8.93 1.18 7.35
C ASP A 126 8.25 0.62 6.10
N ALA A 127 7.70 -0.59 6.18
CA ALA A 127 7.04 -1.26 5.06
C ALA A 127 5.81 -0.50 4.56
N LEU A 128 4.98 0.02 5.47
CA LEU A 128 3.77 0.77 5.10
C LEU A 128 4.10 2.18 4.60
N SER A 129 5.05 2.85 5.25
CA SER A 129 5.47 4.18 4.79
C SER A 129 6.08 4.13 3.40
N HIS A 130 6.81 3.05 3.08
CA HIS A 130 7.31 2.79 1.74
C HIS A 130 6.15 2.60 0.74
N LEU A 131 5.16 1.76 1.08
CA LEU A 131 3.97 1.53 0.25
C LEU A 131 3.22 2.83 -0.08
N PHE A 132 3.02 3.70 0.92
CA PHE A 132 2.30 4.96 0.74
C PHE A 132 3.08 5.93 -0.17
N SER A 133 4.41 6.01 0.01
CA SER A 133 5.29 6.79 -0.86
C SER A 133 5.29 6.27 -2.31
N GLN A 134 5.31 4.95 -2.51
CA GLN A 134 5.18 4.34 -3.83
C GLN A 134 3.86 4.75 -4.51
N ALA A 135 2.74 4.68 -3.79
CA ALA A 135 1.44 5.11 -4.31
C ALA A 135 1.43 6.59 -4.71
N GLN A 136 2.01 7.48 -3.90
CA GLN A 136 2.14 8.91 -4.26
C GLN A 136 2.90 9.07 -5.58
N VAL A 137 4.03 8.40 -5.73
CA VAL A 137 4.82 8.47 -6.97
C VAL A 137 4.06 7.89 -8.15
N ALA A 138 3.45 6.70 -8.01
CA ALA A 138 2.69 6.04 -9.06
C ALA A 138 1.54 6.91 -9.56
N VAL A 139 0.69 7.41 -8.65
CA VAL A 139 -0.45 8.26 -9.02
C VAL A 139 0.04 9.59 -9.61
N ARG A 140 1.07 10.23 -9.03
CA ARG A 140 1.62 11.47 -9.59
C ARG A 140 2.07 11.29 -11.03
N MET A 141 2.73 10.17 -11.33
CA MET A 141 3.19 9.85 -12.68
C MET A 141 2.01 9.61 -13.62
N LEU A 142 1.00 8.84 -13.21
CA LEU A 142 -0.21 8.65 -14.02
C LEU A 142 -0.94 9.97 -14.29
N MET A 143 -1.06 10.84 -13.29
CA MET A 143 -1.77 12.12 -13.45
C MET A 143 -1.05 13.07 -14.42
N ASN A 144 0.29 13.13 -14.36
CA ASN A 144 1.05 14.20 -15.00
C ASN A 144 1.88 13.75 -16.22
N ASN A 145 2.05 12.45 -16.46
CA ASN A 145 2.91 11.94 -17.53
C ASN A 145 2.15 11.04 -18.52
N PRO A 146 1.85 11.55 -19.74
CA PRO A 146 1.19 10.77 -20.79
C PRO A 146 1.94 9.49 -21.18
N ASP A 147 3.28 9.53 -21.27
CA ASP A 147 4.09 8.37 -21.64
C ASP A 147 3.98 7.24 -20.60
N VAL A 148 3.88 7.59 -19.32
CA VAL A 148 3.65 6.61 -18.25
C VAL A 148 2.26 5.99 -18.40
N ARG A 149 1.23 6.77 -18.73
CA ARG A 149 -0.13 6.25 -18.95
C ARG A 149 -0.18 5.30 -20.14
N GLU A 150 0.43 5.67 -21.26
CA GLU A 150 0.50 4.81 -22.45
C GLU A 150 1.22 3.49 -22.14
N ARG A 151 2.39 3.56 -21.48
CA ARG A 151 3.15 2.36 -21.08
C ARG A 151 2.37 1.48 -20.11
N PHE A 152 1.66 2.08 -19.17
CA PHE A 152 0.80 1.35 -18.24
C PHE A 152 -0.34 0.65 -18.97
N ALA A 153 -1.05 1.35 -19.87
CA ALA A 153 -2.11 0.78 -20.68
C ALA A 153 -1.62 -0.40 -21.53
N ASN A 154 -0.46 -0.26 -22.17
CA ASN A 154 0.18 -1.35 -22.92
C ASN A 154 0.54 -2.54 -22.02
N LYS A 155 1.03 -2.29 -20.80
CA LYS A 155 1.35 -3.35 -19.84
C LYS A 155 0.10 -4.11 -19.39
N VAL A 156 -1.00 -3.40 -19.16
CA VAL A 156 -2.29 -4.02 -18.82
C VAL A 156 -2.78 -4.90 -19.98
N ALA A 157 -2.72 -4.41 -21.21
CA ALA A 157 -3.12 -5.19 -22.39
C ALA A 157 -2.25 -6.44 -22.59
N GLU A 158 -0.94 -6.34 -22.38
CA GLU A 158 0.01 -7.47 -22.45
C GLU A 158 -0.33 -8.56 -21.43
N VAL A 159 -0.64 -8.19 -20.19
CA VAL A 159 -0.90 -9.16 -19.10
C VAL A 159 -2.31 -9.75 -19.17
N ALA A 160 -3.31 -8.91 -19.46
CA ALA A 160 -4.71 -9.31 -19.44
C ALA A 160 -5.20 -9.90 -20.78
N GLY A 161 -4.43 -9.75 -21.86
CA GLY A 161 -4.72 -10.25 -23.21
C GLY A 161 -5.87 -9.53 -23.93
N ARG A 162 -7.05 -9.44 -23.31
CA ARG A 162 -8.26 -8.81 -23.89
C ARG A 162 -8.66 -7.50 -23.22
N ARG A 163 -8.22 -7.25 -21.98
CA ARG A 163 -8.58 -6.03 -21.25
C ARG A 163 -7.71 -4.87 -21.71
N ILE A 164 -8.35 -3.80 -22.16
CA ILE A 164 -7.70 -2.57 -22.60
C ILE A 164 -8.22 -1.44 -21.71
N ILE A 165 -7.30 -0.68 -21.14
CA ILE A 165 -7.61 0.59 -20.47
C ILE A 165 -7.26 1.76 -21.39
N SER A 166 -7.86 2.93 -21.13
CA SER A 166 -7.56 4.14 -21.89
C SER A 166 -6.07 4.50 -21.84
N ALA A 167 -5.50 4.96 -22.95
CA ALA A 167 -4.14 5.53 -22.97
C ALA A 167 -4.06 6.85 -22.17
N ASP A 168 -5.19 7.48 -21.86
CA ASP A 168 -5.28 8.62 -20.93
C ASP A 168 -5.82 8.21 -19.55
N PHE A 169 -5.63 6.93 -19.16
CA PHE A 169 -6.09 6.41 -17.87
C PHE A 169 -5.57 7.25 -16.70
N LYS A 170 -6.51 7.77 -15.90
CA LYS A 170 -6.25 8.44 -14.62
C LYS A 170 -7.03 7.72 -13.54
N PRO A 171 -6.39 7.26 -12.46
CA PRO A 171 -7.08 6.55 -11.41
C PRO A 171 -7.99 7.51 -10.65
N THR A 172 -9.20 7.07 -10.33
CA THR A 172 -10.15 7.80 -9.47
C THR A 172 -10.25 7.19 -8.08
N ARG A 173 -9.74 5.96 -7.90
CA ARG A 173 -9.73 5.24 -6.63
C ARG A 173 -8.43 4.46 -6.45
N LEU A 174 -7.94 4.45 -5.22
CA LEU A 174 -6.80 3.66 -4.78
C LEU A 174 -7.13 2.96 -3.45
N VAL A 175 -6.84 1.66 -3.38
CA VAL A 175 -7.04 0.83 -2.19
C VAL A 175 -5.69 0.31 -1.70
N PHE A 176 -5.36 0.60 -0.44
CA PHE A 176 -4.29 -0.10 0.28
C PHE A 176 -4.87 -1.33 0.98
N ALA A 177 -4.53 -2.52 0.50
CA ALA A 177 -4.95 -3.78 1.10
C ALA A 177 -3.84 -4.34 2.00
N ILE A 178 -4.04 -4.28 3.31
CA ILE A 178 -2.97 -4.51 4.29
C ILE A 178 -3.27 -5.73 5.14
N LEU A 179 -2.35 -6.69 5.15
CA LEU A 179 -2.27 -7.71 6.19
C LEU A 179 -1.33 -7.23 7.30
N LEU A 180 -1.88 -6.94 8.49
CA LEU A 180 -1.08 -6.64 9.67
C LEU A 180 -0.48 -7.90 10.30
N LYS A 181 0.58 -7.71 11.09
CA LYS A 181 1.24 -8.77 11.86
C LYS A 181 0.21 -9.62 12.62
N HIS A 182 0.37 -10.95 12.54
CA HIS A 182 -0.51 -11.95 13.16
C HIS A 182 -1.99 -11.88 12.73
N GLY A 183 -2.33 -11.22 11.61
CA GLY A 183 -3.71 -11.10 11.16
C GLY A 183 -4.57 -10.21 12.06
N MET A 184 -3.95 -9.30 12.82
CA MET A 184 -4.68 -8.33 13.62
C MET A 184 -5.60 -7.48 12.75
N GLU A 185 -6.74 -7.09 13.32
CA GLU A 185 -7.68 -6.19 12.67
C GLU A 185 -7.01 -4.83 12.40
N LEU A 186 -7.18 -4.32 11.18
CA LEU A 186 -6.68 -3.03 10.78
C LEU A 186 -7.60 -1.93 11.30
N THR A 187 -7.07 -1.13 12.22
CA THR A 187 -7.74 0.01 12.84
C THR A 187 -6.74 1.15 12.95
N THR A 188 -7.22 2.36 13.24
CA THR A 188 -6.32 3.50 13.52
C THR A 188 -5.37 3.20 14.69
N ASN A 189 -5.79 2.39 15.66
CA ASN A 189 -4.98 2.06 16.84
C ASN A 189 -3.97 0.93 16.58
N SER A 190 -4.23 0.04 15.62
CA SER A 190 -3.30 -1.04 15.24
C SER A 190 -2.28 -0.62 14.17
N LEU A 191 -2.53 0.51 13.48
CA LEU A 191 -1.58 1.11 12.55
C LEU A 191 -0.46 1.84 13.30
N PHE A 192 0.80 1.60 12.92
CA PHE A 192 1.97 2.25 13.54
C PHE A 192 1.87 3.77 13.45
N ALA A 193 2.29 4.49 14.50
CA ALA A 193 2.14 5.95 14.58
C ALA A 193 2.75 6.68 13.37
N PHE A 194 3.95 6.28 12.94
CA PHE A 194 4.57 6.87 11.76
C PHE A 194 3.80 6.58 10.46
N SER A 195 3.27 5.37 10.32
CA SER A 195 2.42 5.00 9.19
C SER A 195 1.12 5.81 9.17
N GLN A 196 0.59 6.24 10.31
CA GLN A 196 -0.57 7.13 10.35
C GLN A 196 -0.26 8.51 9.76
N VAL A 197 0.91 9.08 10.08
CA VAL A 197 1.35 10.38 9.55
C VAL A 197 1.52 10.30 8.04
N THR A 198 2.30 9.32 7.56
CA THR A 198 2.58 9.17 6.12
C THR A 198 1.34 8.79 5.32
N LEU A 199 0.41 8.02 5.90
CA LEU A 199 -0.90 7.78 5.29
C LEU A 199 -1.72 9.06 5.18
N ALA A 200 -1.79 9.88 6.23
CA ALA A 200 -2.57 11.12 6.20
C ALA A 200 -2.04 12.12 5.15
N GLU A 201 -0.71 12.25 5.03
CA GLU A 201 -0.08 13.05 3.98
C GLU A 201 -0.39 12.50 2.58
N THR A 202 -0.29 11.18 2.42
CA THR A 202 -0.62 10.49 1.16
C THR A 202 -2.07 10.70 0.75
N VAL A 203 -3.01 10.49 1.67
CA VAL A 203 -4.44 10.70 1.43
C VAL A 203 -4.70 12.13 0.98
N LYS A 204 -4.14 13.12 1.69
CA LYS A 204 -4.32 14.54 1.36
C LYS A 204 -3.80 14.88 -0.05
N GLU A 205 -2.64 14.34 -0.43
CA GLU A 205 -2.10 14.56 -1.78
C GLU A 205 -2.96 13.89 -2.84
N LEU A 206 -3.29 12.60 -2.68
CA LEU A 206 -4.05 11.84 -3.68
C LEU A 206 -5.47 12.39 -3.86
N GLU A 207 -6.16 12.76 -2.77
CA GLU A 207 -7.49 13.36 -2.84
C GLU A 207 -7.46 14.74 -3.52
N SER A 208 -6.35 15.48 -3.44
CA SER A 208 -6.19 16.75 -4.18
C SER A 208 -6.17 16.57 -5.71
N TRP A 209 -5.85 15.37 -6.18
CA TRP A 209 -5.96 14.97 -7.59
C TRP A 209 -7.28 14.26 -7.92
N GLY A 210 -8.23 14.22 -6.98
CA GLY A 210 -9.51 13.56 -7.16
C GLY A 210 -9.46 12.03 -7.03
N VAL A 211 -8.41 11.48 -6.40
CA VAL A 211 -8.29 10.05 -6.15
C VAL A 211 -8.81 9.72 -4.76
N GLN A 212 -9.89 8.96 -4.70
CA GLN A 212 -10.44 8.44 -3.45
C GLN A 212 -9.51 7.37 -2.88
N VAL A 213 -9.11 7.50 -1.61
CA VAL A 213 -8.24 6.52 -0.94
C VAL A 213 -9.05 5.70 0.06
N GLU A 214 -8.85 4.38 0.01
CA GLU A 214 -9.35 3.44 1.01
C GLU A 214 -8.23 2.56 1.54
N VAL A 215 -8.36 2.15 2.80
CA VAL A 215 -7.44 1.22 3.45
C VAL A 215 -8.26 0.07 4.02
N VAL A 216 -7.94 -1.15 3.63
CA VAL A 216 -8.70 -2.35 4.00
C VAL A 216 -7.77 -3.38 4.63
N GLY A 217 -8.26 -4.03 5.68
CA GLY A 217 -7.53 -5.13 6.32
C GLY A 217 -7.79 -6.44 5.59
N ILE A 218 -6.72 -7.17 5.22
CA ILE A 218 -6.82 -8.54 4.72
C ILE A 218 -6.78 -9.50 5.92
N LYS A 219 -7.76 -10.40 6.01
CA LYS A 219 -7.79 -11.45 7.04
C LYS A 219 -6.91 -12.63 6.64
N VAL A 220 -6.37 -13.34 7.63
CA VAL A 220 -5.72 -14.64 7.38
C VAL A 220 -6.81 -15.72 7.32
N ARG A 221 -6.70 -16.65 6.37
CA ARG A 221 -7.64 -17.78 6.29
C ARG A 221 -7.55 -18.60 7.58
N SER A 222 -8.69 -18.88 8.17
CA SER A 222 -8.76 -19.64 9.42
C SER A 222 -8.53 -21.14 9.17
N LEU A 223 -8.01 -21.85 10.16
CA LEU A 223 -7.81 -23.30 10.09
C LEU A 223 -9.14 -24.05 9.84
N ALA A 224 -10.26 -23.54 10.36
CA ALA A 224 -11.59 -24.12 10.15
C ALA A 224 -12.05 -24.04 8.67
N GLU A 225 -11.67 -22.98 7.96
CA GLU A 225 -11.98 -22.84 6.53
C GLU A 225 -11.10 -23.75 5.66
N LEU A 226 -9.84 -23.97 6.08
CA LEU A 226 -8.92 -24.89 5.40
C LEU A 226 -9.42 -26.35 5.43
N GLU A 227 -9.98 -26.78 6.55
CA GLU A 227 -10.54 -28.14 6.70
C GLU A 227 -11.82 -28.34 5.86
N SER A 228 -12.64 -27.29 5.68
CA SER A 228 -13.86 -27.36 4.89
C SER A 228 -13.65 -27.35 3.37
N THR A 229 -12.48 -26.90 2.90
CA THR A 229 -12.15 -26.83 1.45
C THR A 229 -11.43 -28.08 0.96
N ALA A 230 -11.02 -28.97 1.89
CA ALA A 230 -10.32 -30.22 1.63
C ALA A 230 -11.24 -31.45 1.52
N LEU A 231 -12.55 -31.25 1.65
CA LEU A 231 -13.63 -32.24 1.51
C LEU A 231 -14.41 -32.02 0.21
#